data_AF-A0A7K3DY20-F1
#
_entry.id   AF-A0A7K3DY20-F1
#
_cell.length_a   1.000
_cell.length_b   1.000
_cell.length_c   1.000
_cell.angle_alpha   90.00
_cell.angle_beta   90.00
_cell.angle_gamma   90.00
#
_symmetry.space_group_name_H-M   'P 1'
#
loop_
_entity.id
_entity.type
_entity.pdbx_description
1 polymer ?
#
loop_
_entity_poly.entity_id
_entity_poly.type
_entity_poly.pdbx_seq_one_letter_code
_entity_poly.pdbx_strand_id
1 'polypeptide(L)' 'SWPSLRTDIRNAGGTWVDEQVRVCDHGPNVLVTSRKPDDLEVFDAALLEVFARQAA' A
#
# COMPACT_ATOMS: atom_id res chain seq x y z
N SER A 1 -4.28 -3.20 2.23
CA SER A 1 -5.72 -2.86 2.36
C SER A 1 -6.65 -4.07 2.35
N TRP A 2 -6.30 -5.18 3.02
CA TRP A 2 -7.22 -6.33 3.11
C TRP A 2 -8.49 -5.95 3.91
N PRO A 3 -9.71 -6.33 3.50
CA PRO A 3 -10.94 -5.84 4.12
C PRO A 3 -11.04 -6.10 5.63
N SER A 4 -10.58 -7.27 6.10
CA SER A 4 -10.62 -7.61 7.53
C SER A 4 -9.71 -6.75 8.40
N LEU A 5 -8.65 -6.16 7.83
CA LEU A 5 -7.68 -5.31 8.55
C LEU A 5 -8.17 -3.86 8.71
N ARG A 6 -9.35 -3.51 8.17
CA ARG A 6 -9.87 -2.14 8.17
C ARG A 6 -9.98 -1.55 9.57
N THR A 7 -10.49 -2.32 10.52
CA THR A 7 -10.64 -1.87 11.91
C THR A 7 -9.27 -1.66 12.55
N ASP A 8 -8.34 -2.58 12.37
CA ASP A 8 -7.01 -2.52 12.97
C ASP A 8 -6.19 -1.33 12.43
N ILE A 9 -6.24 -1.11 11.11
CA ILE A 9 -5.56 0.03 10.47
C ILE A 9 -6.08 1.35 11.02
N ARG A 10 -7.40 1.48 11.21
CA ARG A 10 -8.00 2.69 11.80
C ARG A 10 -7.63 2.86 13.27
N ASN A 11 -7.66 1.78 14.06
CA ASN A 11 -7.27 1.81 15.46
C ASN A 11 -5.79 2.22 15.65
N ALA A 12 -4.92 1.86 14.71
CA ALA A 12 -3.53 2.27 14.67
C ALA A 12 -3.31 3.71 14.16
N GLY A 13 -4.38 4.47 13.88
CA GLY A 13 -4.30 5.84 13.35
C GLY A 13 -4.04 5.93 11.84
N GLY A 14 -4.06 4.80 11.13
CA GLY A 14 -3.91 4.74 9.68
C GLY A 14 -5.21 5.05 8.92
N THR A 15 -5.07 5.54 7.70
CA THR A 15 -6.20 5.73 6.78
C THR A 15 -6.38 4.49 5.91
N TRP A 16 -7.44 3.72 6.14
CA TRP A 16 -7.82 2.61 5.28
C TRP A 16 -8.64 3.11 4.08
N VAL A 17 -8.23 2.74 2.86
CA VAL A 17 -8.90 3.07 1.60
C VAL A 17 -9.15 1.82 0.77
N ASP A 18 -10.21 1.87 -0.04
CA ASP A 18 -10.59 0.81 -0.97
C ASP A 18 -10.04 1.08 -2.38
N GLU A 19 -8.72 1.09 -2.52
CA GLU A 19 -7.97 1.33 -3.77
C GLU A 19 -7.13 0.10 -4.14
N GLN A 20 -7.00 -0.24 -5.44
CA GLN A 20 -6.24 -1.41 -5.90
C GLN A 20 -4.80 -1.42 -5.38
N VAL A 21 -4.15 -0.26 -5.41
CA VAL A 21 -2.84 -0.03 -4.83
C VAL A 21 -2.82 1.32 -4.15
N ARG A 22 -2.15 1.41 -3.00
CA ARG A 22 -1.89 2.66 -2.29
C ARG A 22 -0.41 2.76 -1.98
N VAL A 23 0.21 3.83 -2.46
CA VAL A 23 1.56 4.24 -2.06
C VAL A 23 1.42 5.31 -0.97
N CYS A 24 2.11 5.13 0.14
CA CYS A 24 2.11 6.03 1.28
C CYS A 24 3.55 6.39 1.65
N ASP A 25 3.87 7.68 1.67
CA ASP A 25 5.17 8.25 1.96
C ASP A 25 5.15 9.15 3.21
N HIS A 26 4.07 9.11 3.99
CA HIS A 26 3.88 9.91 5.21
C HIS A 26 4.78 9.49 6.39
N GLY A 27 5.48 8.36 6.28
CA GLY A 27 6.34 7.81 7.34
C GLY A 27 7.84 7.82 6.97
N PRO A 28 8.70 7.24 7.83
CA PRO A 28 10.13 7.13 7.55
C PRO A 28 10.44 6.19 6.37
N ASN A 29 9.48 5.33 6.01
CA ASN A 29 9.56 4.42 4.89
C ASN A 29 8.39 4.67 3.93
N VAL A 30 8.60 4.40 2.64
CA VAL A 30 7.51 4.32 1.66
C VAL A 30 6.83 2.95 1.77
N LEU A 31 5.52 2.95 1.97
CA LEU A 31 4.70 1.74 2.03
C LEU A 31 3.89 1.59 0.76
N VAL A 32 3.95 0.41 0.15
CA VAL A 32 3.08 0.01 -0.97
C VAL A 32 2.14 -1.07 -0.46
N THR A 33 0.83 -0.88 -0.60
CA THR A 33 -0.17 -1.84 -0.11
C THR A 33 -1.28 -2.08 -1.13
N SER A 34 -1.88 -3.27 -1.10
CA SER A 34 -2.98 -3.66 -1.99
C SER A 34 -4.09 -4.40 -1.23
N ARG A 35 -5.26 -4.62 -1.84
CA ARG A 35 -6.45 -5.15 -1.16
C ARG A 35 -6.60 -6.65 -1.22
N LYS A 36 -6.17 -7.28 -2.32
CA LYS A 36 -6.44 -8.69 -2.64
C LYS A 36 -5.50 -9.22 -3.72
N PRO A 37 -5.41 -10.55 -3.95
CA PRO A 37 -4.51 -11.13 -4.95
C PRO A 37 -4.84 -10.72 -6.38
N ASP A 38 -6.10 -10.41 -6.69
CA ASP A 38 -6.50 -9.92 -8.02
C ASP A 38 -5.82 -8.59 -8.40
N ASP A 39 -5.32 -7.84 -7.43
CA ASP A 39 -4.67 -6.55 -7.65
C ASP A 39 -3.13 -6.70 -7.80
N LEU A 40 -2.60 -7.93 -7.92
CA LEU A 40 -1.16 -8.24 -7.91
C LEU A 40 -0.40 -7.56 -9.05
N GLU A 41 -0.93 -7.56 -10.28
CA GLU A 41 -0.24 -6.92 -11.43
C GLU A 41 -0.01 -5.42 -11.20
N VAL A 42 -1.02 -4.73 -10.65
CA VAL A 42 -0.93 -3.28 -10.35
C VAL A 42 -0.02 -3.04 -9.14
N PHE A 43 -0.08 -3.93 -8.15
CA PHE A 43 0.80 -3.88 -6.98
C PHE A 43 2.27 -4.04 -7.37
N ASP A 44 2.61 -5.05 -8.16
CA ASP A 44 3.99 -5.34 -8.58
C ASP A 44 4.57 -4.20 -9.41
N ALA A 45 3.78 -3.63 -10.32
CA ALA A 45 4.18 -2.45 -11.11
C ALA A 45 4.52 -1.25 -10.20
N ALA A 46 3.64 -0.91 -9.26
CA ALA A 46 3.86 0.19 -8.32
C ALA A 46 5.04 -0.07 -7.37
N LEU A 47 5.21 -1.33 -6.93
CA LEU A 47 6.31 -1.73 -6.06
C LEU A 47 7.66 -1.50 -6.74
N LEU A 48 7.80 -1.96 -7.99
CA LEU A 48 9.02 -1.78 -8.79
C LEU A 48 9.32 -0.31 -9.05
N GLU A 49 8.31 0.51 -9.36
CA GLU A 49 8.47 1.96 -9.54
C GLU A 49 9.00 2.63 -8.26
N VAL A 50 8.42 2.30 -7.11
CA VAL A 50 8.85 2.86 -5.82
C VAL A 50 10.28 2.46 -5.50
N PHE A 51 10.66 1.18 -5.67
CA PHE A 51 12.03 0.74 -5.43
C PHE A 51 13.04 1.39 -6.37
N ALA A 52 12.72 1.51 -7.66
CA ALA A 52 13.59 2.18 -8.62
C ALA A 52 13.86 3.64 -8.22
N ARG A 53 12.84 4.35 -7.72
CA ARG A 53 12.97 5.73 -7.23
C ARG A 53 13.82 5.85 -5.95
N GLN A 54 13.76 4.87 -5.05
CA GLN A 54 14.52 4.90 -3.79
C GLN A 54 16.00 4.53 -3.96
N ALA A 55 16.35 3.88 -5.07
CA ALA A 55 17.73 3.52 -5.38
C ALA A 55 18.53 4.64 -6.10
N ALA A 56 17.85 5.75 -6.45
CA ALA A 56 18.43 6.93 -7.10
C ALA A 56 18.77 8.02 -6.08
#